data_AF-A0A944XR79-F1
#
_entry.id   AF-A0A944XR79-F1
#
_cell.length_a   1.000
_cell.length_b   1.000
_cell.length_c   1.000
_cell.angle_alpha   90.00
_cell.angle_beta   90.00
_cell.angle_gamma   90.00
#
_symmetry.space_group_name_H-M   'P 1'
#
loop_
_entity.id
_entity.type
_entity.pdbx_description
1 polymer ?
#
loop_
_entity_poly.entity_id
_entity_poly.type
_entity_poly.pdbx_seq_one_letter_code
_entity_poly.pdbx_strand_id
1 'polypeptide(L)'
;MKRSQDLSRIKLRNDIPFGTLLMGTTGVLIGVVIDSEMAMVVVGLLGSLIGGLVGWAGGRVFLIIICFGVLMGAFLGYRTGDRDILIMATGTGGAIAGFMGAQVSLFFKKK
;
A
#
# COMPACT_ATOMS: atom_id res chain seq x y z
N MET A 1 24.71 -18.87 17.57
CA MET A 1 23.24 -18.61 17.58
C MET A 1 22.92 -17.12 17.83
N LYS A 2 23.56 -16.18 17.11
CA LYS A 2 23.37 -14.71 17.31
C LYS A 2 23.15 -13.93 16.00
N ARG A 3 23.54 -14.50 14.85
CA ARG A 3 23.41 -13.89 13.50
C ARG A 3 21.98 -13.86 12.94
N SER A 4 21.11 -14.81 13.30
CA SER A 4 19.73 -14.86 12.77
C SER A 4 18.78 -13.81 13.34
N GLN A 5 19.05 -13.26 14.54
CA GLN A 5 18.20 -12.23 15.15
C GLN A 5 18.49 -10.82 14.65
N ASP A 6 19.71 -10.55 14.15
CA ASP A 6 20.05 -9.26 13.56
C ASP A 6 19.42 -9.10 12.16
N LEU A 7 19.42 -10.18 11.38
CA LEU A 7 18.86 -10.18 10.03
C LEU A 7 17.34 -9.94 10.03
N SER A 8 16.60 -10.43 11.04
CA SER A 8 15.16 -10.15 11.19
C SER A 8 14.89 -8.71 11.64
N ARG A 9 15.76 -8.12 12.47
CA ARG A 9 15.69 -6.70 12.88
C ARG A 9 15.98 -5.73 11.74
N ILE A 10 16.94 -6.04 10.87
CA ILE A 10 17.22 -5.26 9.65
C ILE A 10 16.07 -5.42 8.63
N LYS A 11 15.46 -6.62 8.56
CA LYS A 11 14.32 -6.89 7.67
C LYS A 11 13.05 -6.15 8.09
N LEU A 12 12.74 -6.06 9.39
CA LEU A 12 11.61 -5.28 9.93
C LEU A 12 11.80 -3.77 9.78
N ARG A 13 13.04 -3.27 9.95
CA ARG A 13 13.31 -1.81 9.93
C ARG A 13 13.16 -1.18 8.54
N ASN A 14 13.21 -1.98 7.48
CA ASN A 14 13.11 -1.51 6.10
C ASN A 14 11.68 -1.53 5.53
N ASP A 15 10.73 -2.18 6.22
CA ASP A 15 9.35 -2.36 5.74
C ASP A 15 8.45 -1.18 6.16
N ILE A 16 8.69 -0.64 7.36
CA ILE A 16 8.02 0.55 7.89
C ILE A 16 8.28 1.81 7.04
N PRO A 17 9.55 2.22 6.78
CA PRO A 17 9.80 3.41 5.96
C PRO A 17 9.29 3.24 4.53
N PHE A 18 9.27 2.01 4.01
CA PHE A 18 8.72 1.72 2.69
C PHE A 18 7.20 1.89 2.64
N GLY A 19 6.46 1.39 3.63
CA GLY A 19 5.01 1.59 3.75
C GLY A 19 4.62 3.06 3.96
N THR A 20 5.34 3.76 4.85
CA THR A 20 5.17 5.21 5.08
C THR A 20 5.42 6.00 3.80
N LEU A 21 6.50 5.71 3.07
CA LEU A 21 6.83 6.43 1.85
C LEU A 21 5.83 6.13 0.72
N LEU A 22 5.41 4.87 0.54
CA LEU A 22 4.42 4.49 -0.47
C LEU A 22 3.06 5.13 -0.22
N MET A 23 2.47 4.94 0.97
CA MET A 23 1.14 5.51 1.26
C MET A 23 1.18 7.02 1.47
N GLY A 24 2.28 7.58 2.00
CA GLY A 24 2.48 9.02 2.09
C GLY A 24 2.55 9.68 0.72
N THR A 25 3.33 9.12 -0.21
CA THR A 25 3.40 9.64 -1.59
C THR A 25 2.07 9.49 -2.33
N THR A 26 1.33 8.38 -2.13
CA THR A 26 -0.01 8.26 -2.71
C THR A 26 -1.00 9.27 -2.13
N GLY A 27 -0.96 9.52 -0.81
CA GLY A 27 -1.82 10.53 -0.18
C GLY A 27 -1.54 11.95 -0.69
N VAL A 28 -0.27 12.28 -0.90
CA VAL A 28 0.14 13.54 -1.53
C VAL A 28 -0.35 13.63 -2.98
N LEU A 29 -0.18 12.56 -3.77
CA LEU A 29 -0.65 12.51 -5.17
C LEU A 29 -2.16 12.68 -5.28
N ILE A 30 -2.94 12.08 -4.37
CA ILE A 30 -4.40 12.28 -4.32
C ILE A 30 -4.75 13.76 -4.10
N GLY A 31 -4.07 14.43 -3.18
CA GLY A 31 -4.32 15.86 -2.94
C GLY A 31 -3.89 16.78 -4.09
N VAL A 32 -2.88 16.39 -4.87
CA VAL A 32 -2.52 17.10 -6.12
C VAL A 32 -3.64 16.99 -7.16
N VAL A 33 -4.25 15.81 -7.30
CA VAL A 33 -5.37 15.62 -8.25
C VAL A 33 -6.62 16.41 -7.84
N ILE A 34 -6.82 16.66 -6.55
CA ILE A 34 -7.97 17.41 -6.01
C ILE A 34 -7.78 18.93 -6.12
N ASP A 35 -6.62 19.42 -6.58
CA ASP A 35 -6.29 20.85 -6.73
C ASP A 35 -6.52 21.67 -5.44
N SER A 36 -6.22 21.05 -4.30
CA SER A 36 -6.39 21.67 -2.98
C SER A 36 -5.15 21.46 -2.13
N GLU A 37 -4.44 22.55 -1.83
CA GLU A 37 -3.22 22.56 -1.00
C GLU A 37 -3.49 21.98 0.40
N MET A 38 -4.65 22.30 0.98
CA MET A 38 -5.05 21.76 2.29
C MET A 38 -5.30 20.25 2.21
N ALA A 39 -5.91 19.76 1.13
CA ALA A 39 -6.13 18.32 0.94
C ALA A 39 -4.80 17.56 0.75
N MET A 40 -3.84 18.14 0.03
CA MET A 40 -2.51 17.56 -0.16
C MET A 40 -1.78 17.32 1.16
N VAL A 41 -1.78 18.32 2.05
CA VAL A 41 -1.13 18.20 3.36
C VAL A 41 -1.87 17.19 4.24
N VAL A 42 -3.20 17.30 4.36
CA VAL A 42 -3.98 16.44 5.26
C VAL A 42 -3.98 14.99 4.81
N VAL A 43 -4.24 14.73 3.53
CA VAL A 43 -4.28 13.36 2.96
C VAL A 43 -2.88 12.77 2.86
N GLY A 44 -1.84 13.57 2.57
CA GLY A 44 -0.45 13.13 2.61
C GLY A 44 0.00 12.72 4.02
N LEU A 45 -0.37 13.49 5.04
CA LEU A 45 0.00 13.22 6.42
C LEU A 45 -0.77 12.02 7.01
N LEU A 46 -2.06 11.91 6.70
CA LEU A 46 -2.87 10.71 6.98
C LEU A 46 -2.34 9.48 6.25
N GLY A 47 -2.00 9.61 4.97
CA GLY A 47 -1.41 8.54 4.17
C GLY A 47 -0.07 8.07 4.73
N SER A 48 0.77 8.99 5.18
CA SER A 48 2.06 8.67 5.83
C SER A 48 1.86 7.91 7.15
N LEU A 49 0.93 8.36 8.00
CA LEU A 49 0.58 7.71 9.28
C LEU A 49 0.02 6.30 9.06
N ILE A 50 -0.96 6.16 8.17
CA ILE A 50 -1.55 4.87 7.83
C ILE A 50 -0.51 3.97 7.16
N GLY A 51 0.35 4.53 6.30
CA GLY A 51 1.47 3.83 5.68
C GLY A 51 2.48 3.25 6.67
N GLY A 52 2.79 4.01 7.73
CA GLY A 52 3.62 3.54 8.83
C GLY A 52 2.96 2.41 9.60
N LEU A 53 1.66 2.53 9.90
CA LEU A 53 0.89 1.49 10.58
C LEU A 53 0.78 0.22 9.72
N VAL A 54 0.51 0.35 8.42
CA VAL A 54 0.39 -0.76 7.48
C VAL A 54 1.75 -1.40 7.22
N GLY A 55 2.84 -0.64 7.09
CA GLY A 55 4.20 -1.18 6.96
C GLY A 55 4.72 -1.85 8.24
N TRP A 56 4.18 -1.45 9.40
CA TRP A 56 4.43 -2.13 10.68
C TRP A 56 3.60 -3.41 10.85
N ALA A 57 2.32 -3.38 10.45
CA ALA A 57 1.39 -4.50 10.58
C ALA A 57 1.51 -5.56 9.47
N GLY A 58 1.83 -5.14 8.25
CA GLY A 58 1.96 -5.97 7.05
C GLY A 58 3.40 -5.98 6.55
N GLY A 59 4.02 -7.15 6.54
CA GLY A 59 5.39 -7.31 6.01
C GLY A 59 5.49 -6.96 4.52
N ARG A 60 6.72 -6.78 4.02
CA ARG A 60 7.05 -6.39 2.63
C ARG A 60 6.19 -7.02 1.51
N VAL A 61 5.84 -8.30 1.63
CA VAL A 61 5.05 -9.05 0.64
C VAL A 61 3.61 -8.53 0.53
N PHE A 62 3.02 -8.12 1.64
CA PHE A 62 1.66 -7.57 1.67
C PHE A 62 1.55 -6.27 0.86
N LEU A 63 2.52 -5.37 1.03
CA LEU A 63 2.59 -4.12 0.27
C LEU A 63 2.78 -4.35 -1.22
N ILE A 64 3.62 -5.33 -1.59
CA ILE A 64 3.83 -5.70 -3.00
C ILE A 64 2.54 -6.23 -3.63
N ILE A 65 1.80 -7.08 -2.92
CA ILE A 65 0.54 -7.64 -3.41
C ILE A 65 -0.51 -6.53 -3.62
N ILE A 66 -0.66 -5.60 -2.67
CA ILE A 66 -1.57 -4.46 -2.83
C ILE A 66 -1.18 -3.60 -4.02
N CYS A 67 0.11 -3.27 -4.15
CA CYS A 67 0.60 -2.48 -5.28
C CYS A 67 0.27 -3.16 -6.62
N PHE A 68 0.45 -4.48 -6.70
CA PHE A 68 0.09 -5.26 -7.88
C PHE A 68 -1.43 -5.24 -8.16
N GLY A 69 -2.26 -5.31 -7.12
CA GLY A 69 -3.71 -5.19 -7.21
C GLY A 69 -4.17 -3.82 -7.69
N VAL A 70 -3.57 -2.74 -7.18
CA VAL A 70 -3.85 -1.37 -7.62
C VAL A 70 -3.44 -1.18 -9.07
N LEU A 71 -2.25 -1.66 -9.48
CA LEU A 71 -1.79 -1.59 -10.87
C LEU A 71 -2.71 -2.37 -11.82
N MET A 72 -3.16 -3.56 -11.41
CA MET A 72 -4.12 -4.34 -12.19
C MET A 72 -5.47 -3.64 -12.29
N GLY A 73 -5.97 -3.07 -11.20
CA GLY A 73 -7.17 -2.25 -11.19
C GLY A 73 -7.05 -1.00 -12.10
N ALA A 74 -5.91 -0.32 -12.06
CA ALA A 74 -5.60 0.81 -12.94
C ALA A 74 -5.62 0.40 -14.41
N PHE A 75 -4.95 -0.70 -14.74
CA PHE A 75 -4.85 -1.18 -16.11
C PHE A 75 -6.23 -1.54 -16.67
N LEU A 76 -7.06 -2.22 -15.88
CA LEU A 76 -8.43 -2.57 -16.28
C LEU A 76 -9.33 -1.34 -16.37
N GLY A 77 -9.24 -0.41 -15.41
CA GLY A 77 -9.99 0.85 -15.44
C GLY A 77 -9.60 1.75 -16.61
N TYR A 78 -8.32 1.79 -16.99
CA TYR A 78 -7.83 2.58 -18.12
C TYR A 78 -8.41 2.09 -19.46
N ARG A 79 -8.66 0.77 -19.59
CA ARG A 79 -9.30 0.21 -20.78
C ARG A 79 -10.75 0.64 -20.97
N THR A 80 -11.42 1.06 -19.90
CA THR A 80 -12.82 1.50 -19.95
C THR A 80 -12.97 2.94 -20.42
N GLY A 81 -11.89 3.74 -20.42
CA GLY A 81 -11.87 5.11 -20.96
C GLY A 81 -12.53 6.17 -20.06
N ASP A 82 -13.03 5.78 -18.89
CA ASP A 82 -13.71 6.67 -17.94
C ASP A 82 -12.87 6.86 -16.65
N ARG A 83 -12.72 8.11 -16.22
CA ARG A 83 -11.93 8.47 -15.02
C ARG A 83 -12.57 7.95 -13.74
N ASP A 84 -13.89 7.97 -13.64
CA ASP A 84 -14.59 7.54 -12.43
C ASP A 84 -14.40 6.03 -12.24
N ILE A 85 -14.48 5.27 -13.34
CA ILE A 85 -14.24 3.83 -13.35
C ILE A 85 -12.76 3.53 -13.05
N LEU A 86 -11.82 4.34 -13.56
CA LEU A 86 -10.40 4.18 -13.26
C LEU A 86 -10.10 4.27 -11.76
N ILE A 87 -10.65 5.29 -11.08
CA ILE A 87 -10.46 5.51 -9.64
C ILE A 87 -11.13 4.39 -8.83
N MET A 88 -12.35 4.00 -9.19
CA MET A 88 -13.04 2.89 -8.53
C MET A 88 -12.29 1.56 -8.72
N ALA A 89 -11.81 1.28 -9.93
CA ALA A 89 -11.11 0.03 -10.27
C ALA A 89 -9.75 -0.06 -9.58
N THR A 90 -8.99 1.04 -9.50
CA THR A 90 -7.73 1.10 -8.74
C THR A 90 -7.96 0.85 -7.26
N GLY A 91 -8.94 1.53 -6.66
CA GLY A 91 -9.25 1.39 -5.24
C GLY A 91 -9.73 -0.02 -4.88
N THR A 92 -10.64 -0.58 -5.67
CA THR A 92 -11.15 -1.95 -5.48
C THR A 92 -10.07 -3.00 -5.71
N GLY A 93 -9.23 -2.84 -6.74
CA GLY A 93 -8.09 -3.73 -7.00
C GLY A 93 -7.10 -3.78 -5.84
N GLY A 94 -6.80 -2.63 -5.23
CA GLY A 94 -5.97 -2.56 -4.03
C GLY A 94 -6.61 -3.24 -2.81
N ALA A 95 -7.91 -3.03 -2.58
CA ALA A 95 -8.64 -3.64 -1.47
C ALA A 95 -8.70 -5.17 -1.59
N ILE A 96 -9.03 -5.69 -2.79
CA ILE A 96 -9.11 -7.14 -3.07
C ILE A 96 -7.75 -7.79 -2.90
N ALA A 97 -6.69 -7.19 -3.45
CA ALA A 97 -5.34 -7.71 -3.31
C ALA A 97 -4.84 -7.64 -1.85
N GLY A 98 -5.23 -6.61 -1.10
CA GLY A 98 -4.98 -6.54 0.34
C GLY A 98 -5.60 -7.71 1.09
N PHE A 99 -6.90 -7.97 0.87
CA PHE A 99 -7.56 -9.14 1.46
C PHE A 99 -6.89 -10.45 1.06
N MET A 100 -6.57 -10.62 -0.22
CA MET A 100 -5.90 -11.82 -0.71
C MET A 100 -4.51 -12.00 -0.09
N GLY A 101 -3.74 -10.93 0.04
CA GLY A 101 -2.42 -10.94 0.67
C GLY A 101 -2.49 -11.29 2.16
N ALA A 102 -3.51 -10.82 2.88
CA ALA A 102 -3.76 -11.20 4.26
C ALA A 102 -4.10 -12.69 4.39
N GLN A 103 -4.96 -13.21 3.50
CA GLN A 103 -5.32 -14.64 3.48
C GLN A 103 -4.13 -15.53 3.14
N VAL A 104 -3.29 -15.15 2.17
CA VAL A 104 -2.06 -15.87 1.81
C VAL A 104 -1.07 -15.90 2.98
N SER A 105 -0.91 -14.76 3.67
CA SER A 105 -0.05 -14.66 4.86
C SER A 105 -0.52 -15.57 5.99
N LEU A 106 -1.84 -15.62 6.25
CA LEU A 106 -2.42 -16.53 7.24
C LEU A 106 -2.27 -18.01 6.85
N PHE A 107 -2.40 -18.34 5.57
CA PHE A 107 -2.23 -19.71 5.06
C PHE A 107 -0.78 -20.19 5.18
N PHE A 108 0.20 -19.33 4.85
CA PHE A 108 1.62 -19.67 4.94
C PHE A 108 2.17 -19.68 6.38
N LYS A 109 1.60 -18.88 7.29
CA LYS A 109 2.00 -18.87 8.71
C LYS A 109 1.57 -20.13 9.47
N LYS A 110 0.77 -21.00 8.84
CA LYS A 110 0.21 -22.23 9.43
C LYS A 110 1.03 -23.50 9.12
N LYS A 111 2.34 -23.38 8.94
CA LYS A 111 3.29 -24.50 8.90
C LYS A 111 4.45 -24.29 9.87
#